data_AF-A0AAT9G716-F1
#
_entry.id   AF-A0AAT9G716-F1
#
_cell.length_a   1.000
_cell.length_b   1.000
_cell.length_c   1.000
_cell.angle_alpha   90.00
_cell.angle_beta   90.00
_cell.angle_gamma   90.00
#
_symmetry.space_group_name_H-M   'P 1'
#
loop_
_entity.id
_entity.type
_entity.pdbx_description
1 polymer ?
#
loop_
_entity_poly.entity_id
_entity_poly.type
_entity_poly.pdbx_seq_one_letter_code
_entity_poly.pdbx_strand_id
1 'polypeptide(L)'
;MRLLNKLGNYEEALNVSNELLAFFPDNPIFIYNQGAILHKLKRNEEGIQYIVKAIALNENPCKEWLRDKGLILFHLEKYQEAIVEYDKVLSQELKNHIILAYKASALVGIKKYDEALKLLEDVLAIDTILN
;
A
#
# COMPACT_ATOMS: atom_id res chain seq x y z
N MET A 1 14.26 -7.92 21.15
CA MET A 1 14.29 -9.26 20.51
C MET A 1 13.26 -9.42 19.39
N ARG A 2 11.96 -9.13 19.60
CA ARG A 2 10.89 -9.35 18.59
C ARG A 2 11.07 -8.56 17.27
N LEU A 3 11.59 -7.33 17.32
CA LEU A 3 11.83 -6.51 16.11
C LEU A 3 12.99 -7.05 15.27
N LEU A 4 14.12 -7.38 15.91
CA LEU A 4 15.29 -7.98 15.24
C LEU A 4 14.95 -9.34 14.63
N ASN A 5 14.17 -10.18 15.32
CA ASN A 5 13.67 -11.43 14.74
C ASN A 5 12.77 -11.17 13.51
N LYS A 6 11.87 -10.18 13.55
CA LYS A 6 11.06 -9.83 12.38
C LYS A 6 11.90 -9.37 11.20
N LEU A 7 12.91 -8.52 11.44
CA LEU A 7 13.83 -8.07 10.40
C LEU A 7 14.65 -9.23 9.82
N GLY A 8 15.17 -10.12 10.67
CA GLY A 8 15.85 -11.33 10.23
C GLY A 8 14.97 -12.20 9.33
N ASN A 9 13.70 -12.39 9.70
CA ASN A 9 12.75 -13.15 8.88
C ASN A 9 12.43 -12.46 7.54
N TYR A 10 12.41 -11.13 7.49
CA TYR A 10 12.17 -10.41 6.24
C TYR A 10 13.38 -10.42 5.30
N GLU A 11 14.60 -10.37 5.83
CA GLU A 11 15.81 -10.54 5.01
C GLU A 11 15.92 -11.96 4.45
N GLU A 12 15.58 -12.99 5.24
CA GLU A 12 15.49 -14.37 4.76
C GLU A 12 14.41 -14.51 3.68
N ALA A 13 13.22 -13.92 3.90
CA ALA A 13 12.17 -13.90 2.89
C ALA A 13 12.60 -13.19 1.59
N LEU A 14 13.42 -12.13 1.70
CA LEU A 14 13.97 -11.42 0.54
C LEU A 14 14.90 -12.34 -0.27
N ASN A 15 15.74 -13.14 0.40
CA ASN A 15 16.61 -14.11 -0.28
C ASN A 15 15.80 -15.18 -1.03
N VAL A 16 14.79 -15.77 -0.38
CA VAL A 16 13.89 -16.75 -1.02
C VAL A 16 13.17 -16.12 -2.22
N SER A 17 12.71 -14.88 -2.07
CA SER A 17 12.02 -14.16 -3.13
C SER A 17 12.94 -13.85 -4.33
N ASN A 18 14.23 -13.54 -4.09
CA ASN A 18 15.23 -13.42 -5.15
C ASN A 18 15.44 -14.72 -5.93
N GLU A 19 15.52 -15.86 -5.24
CA GLU A 19 15.63 -17.17 -5.88
C GLU A 19 14.42 -17.48 -6.75
N LEU A 20 13.20 -17.26 -6.23
CA LEU A 20 11.96 -17.45 -7.00
C LEU A 20 11.93 -16.58 -8.27
N LEU A 21 12.35 -15.32 -8.17
CA LEU A 21 12.41 -14.42 -9.31
C LEU A 21 13.49 -14.80 -10.34
N ALA A 22 14.56 -15.49 -9.93
CA ALA A 22 15.55 -16.01 -10.87
C ALA A 22 14.97 -17.10 -11.78
N PHE A 23 14.04 -17.93 -11.26
CA PHE A 23 13.35 -18.96 -12.04
C PHE A 23 12.11 -18.44 -12.78
N PHE A 24 11.43 -17.43 -12.20
CA PHE A 24 10.15 -16.92 -12.70
C PHE A 24 10.16 -15.38 -12.76
N PRO A 25 10.95 -14.77 -13.66
CA PRO A 25 11.27 -13.34 -13.63
C PRO A 25 10.09 -12.39 -13.90
N ASP A 26 9.04 -12.90 -14.55
CA ASP A 26 7.85 -12.14 -14.94
C ASP A 26 6.58 -12.60 -14.22
N ASN A 27 6.70 -13.44 -13.18
CA ASN A 27 5.55 -13.80 -12.37
C ASN A 27 5.12 -12.61 -11.50
N PRO A 28 3.93 -12.00 -11.74
CA PRO A 28 3.54 -10.78 -11.05
C PRO A 28 3.35 -10.98 -9.55
N ILE A 29 2.98 -12.19 -9.10
CA ILE A 29 2.80 -12.49 -7.67
C ILE A 29 4.15 -12.45 -6.95
N PHE A 30 5.19 -13.07 -7.53
CA PHE A 30 6.53 -13.05 -6.92
C PHE A 30 7.15 -11.66 -6.94
N ILE A 31 6.95 -10.91 -8.04
CA ILE A 31 7.40 -9.51 -8.13
C ILE A 31 6.70 -8.66 -7.06
N TYR A 32 5.39 -8.82 -6.86
CA TYR A 32 4.65 -8.10 -5.82
C TYR A 32 5.18 -8.45 -4.42
N ASN A 33 5.40 -9.74 -4.14
CA ASN A 33 5.91 -10.20 -2.84
C ASN A 33 7.27 -9.59 -2.52
N GLN A 34 8.18 -9.52 -3.51
CA GLN A 34 9.46 -8.82 -3.38
C GLN A 34 9.26 -7.37 -2.93
N GLY A 35 8.37 -6.64 -3.60
CA GLY A 35 8.06 -5.24 -3.25
C GLY A 35 7.48 -5.10 -1.84
N ALA A 36 6.60 -6.02 -1.44
CA ALA A 36 6.00 -6.03 -0.11
C ALA A 36 7.04 -6.32 0.99
N ILE A 37 7.96 -7.26 0.77
CA ILE A 37 9.06 -7.58 1.70
C ILE A 37 9.98 -6.36 1.86
N LEU A 38 10.37 -5.73 0.75
CA LEU A 38 11.19 -4.50 0.77
C LEU A 38 10.51 -3.38 1.56
N HIS A 39 9.21 -3.21 1.41
CA HIS A 39 8.44 -2.27 2.24
C HIS A 39 8.48 -2.62 3.74
N LYS A 40 8.38 -3.91 4.11
CA LYS A 40 8.53 -4.33 5.52
C LYS A 40 9.94 -4.08 6.07
N LEU A 41 10.94 -4.12 5.21
CA LEU A 41 12.33 -3.74 5.49
C LEU A 41 12.57 -2.22 5.46
N LYS A 42 11.53 -1.40 5.25
CA LYS A 42 11.62 0.07 5.11
C LYS A 42 12.42 0.55 3.89
N ARG A 43 12.68 -0.33 2.93
CA ARG A 43 13.30 -0.02 1.63
C ARG A 43 12.21 0.37 0.63
N ASN A 44 11.51 1.46 0.92
CA ASN A 44 10.28 1.85 0.23
C ASN A 44 10.53 2.26 -1.23
N GLU A 45 11.65 2.92 -1.51
CA GLU A 45 12.06 3.38 -2.84
C GLU A 45 12.30 2.20 -3.79
N GLU A 46 12.86 1.11 -3.29
CA GLU A 46 13.04 -0.13 -4.05
C GLU A 46 11.71 -0.88 -4.16
N GLY A 47 10.99 -1.00 -3.05
CA GLY A 47 9.74 -1.75 -2.99
C GLY A 47 8.69 -1.23 -3.98
N ILE A 48 8.55 0.09 -4.12
CA ILE A 48 7.56 0.68 -5.03
C ILE A 48 7.81 0.29 -6.49
N GLN A 49 9.06 0.12 -6.92
CA GLN A 49 9.39 -0.27 -8.29
C GLN A 49 8.86 -1.67 -8.60
N TYR A 50 9.03 -2.61 -7.66
CA TYR A 50 8.50 -3.96 -7.77
C TYR A 50 6.98 -3.98 -7.77
N ILE A 51 6.32 -3.24 -6.86
CA ILE A 51 4.85 -3.17 -6.82
C ILE A 51 4.28 -2.61 -8.13
N VAL A 52 4.88 -1.55 -8.68
CA VAL A 52 4.47 -0.98 -9.98
C VAL A 52 4.67 -1.99 -11.11
N LYS A 53 5.82 -2.69 -11.16
CA LYS A 53 6.08 -3.73 -12.17
C LYS A 53 5.04 -4.86 -12.08
N ALA A 54 4.75 -5.35 -10.87
CA ALA A 54 3.79 -6.44 -10.66
C ALA A 54 2.38 -6.07 -11.12
N ILE A 55 1.92 -4.86 -10.79
CA ILE A 55 0.62 -4.34 -11.23
C ILE A 55 0.57 -4.20 -12.76
N ALA A 56 1.65 -3.74 -13.40
CA ALA A 56 1.68 -3.60 -14.86
C ALA A 56 1.65 -4.94 -15.60
N LEU A 57 2.15 -6.02 -14.99
CA LEU A 57 2.16 -7.38 -15.55
C LEU A 57 0.89 -8.17 -15.26
N ASN A 58 0.01 -7.67 -14.38
CA ASN A 58 -1.23 -8.34 -14.02
C ASN A 58 -2.42 -7.59 -14.61
N GLU A 59 -3.18 -8.25 -15.49
CA GLU A 59 -4.38 -7.68 -16.11
C GLU A 59 -5.51 -7.41 -15.10
N ASN A 60 -5.48 -8.08 -13.94
CA ASN A 60 -6.43 -7.88 -12.86
C ASN A 60 -5.73 -7.89 -11.48
N PRO A 61 -5.02 -6.81 -11.12
CA PRO A 61 -4.32 -6.72 -9.85
C PRO A 61 -5.32 -6.71 -8.69
N CYS A 62 -5.06 -7.54 -7.68
CA CYS A 62 -5.89 -7.58 -6.48
C CYS A 62 -5.87 -6.22 -5.76
N LYS A 63 -6.99 -5.85 -5.12
CA LYS A 63 -7.15 -4.60 -4.36
C LYS A 63 -6.06 -4.40 -3.29
N GLU A 64 -5.55 -5.49 -2.71
CA GLU A 64 -4.46 -5.46 -1.74
C GLU A 64 -3.18 -4.87 -2.32
N TRP A 65 -2.91 -5.07 -3.61
CA TRP A 65 -1.72 -4.53 -4.28
C TRP A 65 -1.83 -3.01 -4.45
N LEU A 66 -3.03 -2.53 -4.80
CA LEU A 66 -3.32 -1.09 -4.89
C LEU A 66 -3.21 -0.42 -3.52
N ARG A 67 -3.75 -1.07 -2.47
CA ARG A 67 -3.59 -0.61 -1.10
C ARG A 67 -2.10 -0.49 -0.74
N ASP A 68 -1.33 -1.55 -0.94
CA ASP A 68 0.07 -1.57 -0.53
C ASP A 68 0.90 -0.57 -1.33
N LYS A 69 0.59 -0.37 -2.63
CA LYS A 69 1.14 0.72 -3.44
C LYS A 69 0.86 2.08 -2.80
N GLY A 70 -0.39 2.36 -2.42
CA GLY A 70 -0.78 3.59 -1.76
C GLY A 70 -0.04 3.81 -0.43
N LEU A 71 0.10 2.76 0.40
CA LEU A 71 0.83 2.82 1.66
C LEU A 71 2.31 3.13 1.46
N ILE A 72 2.96 2.50 0.48
CA ILE A 72 4.37 2.76 0.17
C ILE A 72 4.53 4.20 -0.32
N LEU A 73 3.67 4.67 -1.24
CA LEU A 73 3.69 6.06 -1.71
C LEU A 73 3.50 7.06 -0.58
N PHE A 74 2.60 6.78 0.38
CA PHE A 74 2.41 7.60 1.56
C PHE A 74 3.68 7.67 2.41
N HIS A 75 4.37 6.54 2.62
CA HIS A 75 5.63 6.51 3.36
C HIS A 75 6.80 7.18 2.62
N LEU A 76 6.69 7.34 1.30
CA LEU A 76 7.60 8.12 0.46
C LEU A 76 7.20 9.60 0.37
N GLU A 77 6.18 10.02 1.13
CA GLU A 77 5.61 11.38 1.10
C GLU A 77 5.05 11.81 -0.26
N LYS A 78 4.80 10.84 -1.15
CA LYS A 78 4.15 11.03 -2.45
C LYS A 78 2.64 11.04 -2.29
N TYR A 79 2.15 11.97 -1.47
CA TYR A 79 0.77 12.01 -1.00
C TYR A 79 -0.26 12.12 -2.12
N GLN A 80 0.01 12.90 -3.17
CA GLN A 80 -0.91 13.05 -4.29
C GLN A 80 -1.12 11.72 -5.03
N GLU A 81 -0.04 10.97 -5.26
CA GLU A 81 -0.08 9.65 -5.91
C GLU A 81 -0.73 8.61 -5.00
N ALA A 82 -0.47 8.67 -3.68
CA ALA A 82 -1.11 7.80 -2.70
C ALA A 82 -2.64 7.98 -2.69
N ILE A 83 -3.13 9.22 -2.74
CA ILE A 83 -4.58 9.53 -2.79
C ILE A 83 -5.22 8.87 -4.01
N VAL A 84 -4.58 8.93 -5.18
CA VAL A 84 -5.10 8.30 -6.41
C VAL A 84 -5.25 6.79 -6.23
N GLU A 85 -4.29 6.12 -5.59
CA GLU A 85 -4.40 4.68 -5.35
C GLU A 85 -5.44 4.34 -4.28
N TYR A 86 -5.57 5.16 -3.24
CA TYR A 86 -6.61 5.00 -2.23
C TYR A 86 -8.02 5.17 -2.81
N ASP A 87 -8.22 6.11 -3.75
CA ASP A 87 -9.49 6.27 -4.45
C ASP A 87 -9.88 5.03 -5.25
N LYS A 88 -8.92 4.38 -5.91
CA LYS A 88 -9.16 3.11 -6.61
C LYS A 88 -9.59 2.02 -5.64
N VAL A 89 -8.94 1.90 -4.49
CA VAL A 89 -9.33 0.91 -3.46
C VAL A 89 -10.73 1.20 -2.92
N LEU A 90 -11.04 2.45 -2.60
CA LEU A 90 -12.35 2.87 -2.07
C LEU A 90 -13.48 2.72 -3.08
N SER A 91 -13.19 2.76 -4.38
CA SER A 91 -14.20 2.45 -5.43
C SER A 91 -14.69 0.99 -5.39
N GLN A 92 -13.88 0.08 -4.82
CA GLN A 92 -14.20 -1.33 -4.66
C GLN A 92 -14.66 -1.66 -3.23
N GLU A 93 -14.12 -0.94 -2.23
CA GLU A 93 -14.42 -1.10 -0.81
C GLU A 93 -14.75 0.26 -0.17
N LEU A 94 -15.96 0.74 -0.44
CA LEU A 94 -16.44 2.07 -0.02
C LEU A 94 -16.29 2.37 1.49
N LYS A 95 -16.13 1.34 2.34
CA LYS A 95 -16.09 1.47 3.81
C LYS A 95 -14.79 0.96 4.44
N ASN A 96 -13.68 0.95 3.70
CA ASN A 96 -12.40 0.58 4.29
C ASN A 96 -11.84 1.73 5.17
N HIS A 97 -12.20 1.72 6.47
CA HIS A 97 -11.81 2.76 7.43
C HIS A 97 -10.31 3.03 7.49
N ILE A 98 -9.49 1.99 7.30
CA ILE A 98 -8.03 2.13 7.28
C ILE A 98 -7.59 3.00 6.09
N ILE A 99 -8.11 2.73 4.90
CA ILE A 99 -7.78 3.49 3.68
C ILE A 99 -8.30 4.91 3.76
N LEU A 100 -9.48 5.11 4.32
CA LEU A 100 -10.04 6.45 4.56
C LEU A 100 -9.14 7.28 5.48
N ALA A 101 -8.63 6.69 6.57
CA ALA A 101 -7.70 7.35 7.48
C ALA A 101 -6.37 7.72 6.81
N TYR A 102 -5.81 6.81 5.99
CA TYR A 102 -4.60 7.10 5.22
C TYR A 102 -4.82 8.17 4.16
N LYS A 103 -5.96 8.17 3.47
CA LYS A 103 -6.33 9.21 2.50
C LYS A 103 -6.49 10.57 3.18
N ALA A 104 -7.18 10.64 4.32
CA ALA A 104 -7.29 11.87 5.12
C ALA A 104 -5.91 12.39 5.55
N SER A 105 -5.03 11.50 6.00
CA SER A 105 -3.66 11.85 6.38
C SER A 105 -2.83 12.35 5.19
N ALA A 106 -3.01 11.76 4.00
CA ALA A 106 -2.35 12.22 2.78
C ALA A 106 -2.86 13.61 2.36
N LEU A 107 -4.17 13.88 2.48
CA LEU A 107 -4.78 15.19 2.22
C LEU A 107 -4.23 16.27 3.16
N VAL A 108 -4.05 15.93 4.45
CA VAL A 108 -3.36 16.80 5.42
C VAL A 108 -1.91 17.07 4.97
N GLY A 109 -1.20 16.05 4.50
CA GLY A 109 0.18 16.16 3.99
C GLY A 109 0.33 17.15 2.82
N ILE A 110 -0.72 17.30 1.99
CA ILE A 110 -0.78 18.30 0.90
C ILE A 110 -1.59 19.55 1.26
N LYS A 111 -1.87 19.78 2.55
CA LYS A 111 -2.57 20.96 3.08
C LYS A 111 -4.01 21.14 2.60
N LYS A 112 -4.67 20.07 2.17
CA LYS A 112 -6.10 20.05 1.80
C LYS A 112 -6.95 19.70 3.03
N TYR A 113 -6.95 20.59 4.02
CA TYR A 113 -7.58 20.34 5.31
C TYR A 113 -9.10 20.18 5.23
N ASP A 114 -9.77 20.99 4.41
CA ASP A 114 -11.23 20.94 4.26
C ASP A 114 -11.69 19.60 3.65
N GLU A 115 -10.95 19.10 2.65
CA GLU A 115 -11.22 17.79 2.03
C GLU A 115 -10.97 16.64 3.02
N ALA A 116 -9.92 16.76 3.86
CA ALA A 116 -9.62 15.77 4.88
C ALA A 116 -10.71 15.74 5.97
N LEU A 117 -11.16 16.90 6.44
CA LEU A 117 -12.20 17.02 7.46
C LEU A 117 -13.52 16.42 6.95
N LYS A 118 -13.95 16.83 5.76
CA LYS A 118 -15.16 16.29 5.13
C LYS A 118 -15.11 14.77 5.00
N LEU A 119 -13.96 14.23 4.58
CA LEU A 119 -13.78 12.79 4.45
C LEU A 119 -13.93 12.06 5.80
N LEU A 120 -13.41 12.63 6.89
CA LEU A 120 -13.53 12.05 8.23
C LEU A 120 -14.96 12.17 8.78
N GLU A 121 -15.65 13.27 8.52
CA GLU A 121 -17.06 13.47 8.88
C GLU A 121 -17.96 12.44 8.19
N ASP A 122 -17.77 12.23 6.87
CA ASP A 122 -18.53 11.24 6.09
C ASP A 122 -18.33 9.82 6.67
N VAL A 123 -17.12 9.49 7.14
CA VAL A 123 -16.83 8.18 7.75
C VAL A 123 -17.52 8.01 9.10
N LEU A 124 -17.48 9.03 9.96
CA LEU A 124 -18.12 9.01 11.28
C LEU A 124 -19.65 8.97 11.19
N ALA A 125 -20.23 9.67 10.21
CA ALA A 125 -21.67 9.66 9.96
C ALA A 125 -22.16 8.27 9.53
N ILE A 126 -21.40 7.54 8.71
CA ILE A 126 -21.73 6.17 8.29
C ILE A 126 -21.70 5.20 9.49
N ASP A 127 -20.74 5.34 10.40
CA ASP A 127 -20.58 4.47 11.57
C ASP A 127 -21.70 4.69 12.59
N THR A 128 -22.16 5.93 12.75
CA THR A 128 -23.23 6.31 13.69
C THR A 128 -24.62 5.80 13.27
N ILE A 129 -24.85 5.56 11.96
CA ILE A 129 -26.15 5.10 11.43
C ILE A 129 -26.33 3.57 11.55
N LEU A 130 -25.25 2.82 11.79
CA LEU A 130 -25.24 1.35 11.75
C LEU A 130 -25.12 0.67 13.13
N ASN A 131 -25.09 1.45 14.22
CA ASN A 131 -25.23 1.00 15.61
C ASN A 131 -26.65 1.27 16.12
#